data_AF-A0A7V8BJH5-F1
#
_entry.id   AF-A0A7V8BJH5-F1
#
_cell.length_a   1.000
_cell.length_b   1.000
_cell.length_c   1.000
_cell.angle_alpha   90.00
_cell.angle_beta   90.00
_cell.angle_gamma   90.00
#
_symmetry.space_group_name_H-M   'P 1'
#
loop_
_entity.id
_entity.type
_entity.pdbx_description
1 polymer ?
#
loop_
_entity_poly.entity_id
_entity_poly.type
_entity_poly.pdbx_seq_one_letter_code
_entity_poly.pdbx_strand_id
1 'polypeptide(L)'
;MNRQVTIASTGRSGAVEYREGRESCRFYWEFGGGDVLAILSIPSAQEWDRLYPWAQGRRQEILQTVAQETQRQRAPHARIEWDEARLCIYFRQ
;
A
#
# COMPACT_ATOMS: atom_id res chain seq x y z
N MET A 1 3.66 -12.12 16.03
CA MET A 1 2.56 -12.09 15.03
C MET A 1 3.18 -12.08 13.65
N ASN A 2 2.78 -12.97 12.74
CA ASN A 2 3.34 -13.02 11.39
C ASN A 2 2.52 -12.11 10.48
N ARG A 3 3.15 -11.05 9.95
CA ARG A 3 2.55 -10.09 9.03
C ARG A 3 3.18 -10.30 7.66
N GLN A 4 2.36 -10.35 6.62
CA GLN A 4 2.83 -10.56 5.25
C GLN A 4 2.26 -9.50 4.32
N VAL A 5 3.10 -8.97 3.43
CA VAL A 5 2.68 -8.09 2.34
C VAL A 5 3.01 -8.79 1.01
N THR A 6 1.96 -9.02 0.21
CA THR A 6 2.07 -9.66 -1.11
C THR A 6 1.67 -8.67 -2.20
N ILE A 7 2.45 -8.61 -3.27
CA ILE A 7 2.22 -7.69 -4.39
C ILE A 7 1.92 -8.50 -5.64
N ALA A 8 0.67 -8.49 -6.06
CA ALA A 8 0.20 -9.08 -7.31
C ALA A 8 0.21 -8.04 -8.43
N SER A 9 0.65 -8.43 -9.62
CA SER A 9 0.75 -7.56 -10.79
C SER A 9 0.02 -8.19 -11.98
N THR A 10 -0.83 -7.41 -12.62
CA THR A 10 -1.56 -7.75 -13.85
C THR A 10 -1.34 -6.61 -14.85
N GLY A 11 -0.29 -6.72 -15.67
CA GLY A 11 0.08 -5.66 -16.61
C GLY A 11 0.55 -4.40 -15.88
N ARG A 12 -0.17 -3.28 -16.09
CA ARG A 12 0.16 -1.95 -15.52
C ARG A 12 -0.47 -1.67 -14.16
N SER A 13 -1.22 -2.60 -13.60
CA SER A 13 -1.87 -2.46 -12.31
C SER A 13 -1.91 -3.77 -11.54
N GLY A 14 -2.48 -3.76 -10.34
CA GLY A 14 -2.64 -4.95 -9.55
C GLY A 14 -3.14 -4.66 -8.15
N ALA A 15 -2.73 -5.50 -7.20
CA ALA A 15 -3.11 -5.35 -5.81
C ALA A 15 -1.95 -5.60 -4.86
N VAL A 16 -1.93 -4.83 -3.77
CA VAL A 16 -1.09 -5.09 -2.60
C VAL A 16 -2.00 -5.59 -1.49
N GLU A 17 -1.66 -6.76 -0.94
CA GLU A 17 -2.42 -7.38 0.14
C GLU A 17 -1.56 -7.44 1.41
N TYR A 18 -2.03 -6.80 2.47
CA TYR A 18 -1.53 -6.97 3.83
C TYR A 18 -2.33 -8.09 4.51
N ARG A 19 -1.67 -9.05 5.14
CA ARG A 19 -2.32 -10.14 5.89
C ARG A 19 -1.73 -10.29 7.28
N GLU A 20 -2.61 -10.42 8.27
CA GLU A 20 -2.29 -10.71 9.67
C GLU A 20 -3.23 -11.82 10.16
N GLY A 21 -2.71 -13.04 10.29
CA GLY A 21 -3.54 -14.22 10.59
C GLY A 21 -4.55 -14.48 9.47
N ARG A 22 -5.84 -14.44 9.81
CA ARG A 22 -6.96 -14.62 8.85
C ARG A 22 -7.46 -13.30 8.26
N GLU A 23 -7.03 -12.18 8.83
CA GLU A 23 -7.49 -10.85 8.43
C GLU A 23 -6.59 -10.26 7.35
N SER A 24 -7.16 -9.41 6.50
CA SER A 24 -6.41 -8.76 5.44
C SER A 24 -6.95 -7.38 5.07
N CYS A 25 -6.06 -6.57 4.50
CA CYS A 25 -6.39 -5.36 3.77
C CYS A 25 -5.86 -5.48 2.34
N ARG A 26 -6.63 -5.03 1.35
CA ARG A 26 -6.26 -5.12 -0.07
C ARG A 26 -6.37 -3.75 -0.73
N PHE A 27 -5.28 -3.32 -1.34
CA PHE A 27 -5.13 -2.01 -1.95
C PHE A 27 -4.89 -2.16 -3.44
N TYR A 28 -5.57 -1.36 -4.25
CA TYR A 28 -5.28 -1.28 -5.69
C TYR A 28 -3.97 -0.54 -5.90
N TRP A 29 -3.18 -0.96 -6.89
CA TRP A 29 -2.04 -0.17 -7.36
C TRP A 29 -1.97 -0.12 -8.87
N GLU A 30 -1.36 0.92 -9.41
CA GLU A 30 -1.06 1.08 -10.83
C GLU A 30 0.24 1.83 -11.08
N PHE A 31 0.80 1.68 -12.28
CA PHE A 31 1.92 2.52 -12.69
C PHE A 31 1.48 3.97 -12.81
N GLY A 32 2.28 4.86 -12.23
CA GLY A 32 2.13 6.29 -12.39
C GLY A 32 2.60 6.78 -13.76
N GLY A 33 2.68 8.10 -13.89
CA GLY A 33 3.31 8.79 -15.01
C GLY A 33 4.29 9.86 -14.53
N GLY A 34 5.11 10.38 -15.45
CA GLY A 34 6.20 11.30 -15.10
C GLY A 34 7.21 10.63 -14.17
N ASP A 35 7.49 11.28 -13.04
CA ASP A 35 8.46 10.80 -12.04
C ASP A 35 7.85 9.78 -11.06
N VAL A 36 6.55 9.47 -11.18
CA VAL A 36 5.86 8.49 -10.33
C VAL A 36 5.94 7.11 -10.95
N LEU A 37 6.63 6.18 -10.29
CA LEU A 37 6.70 4.78 -10.66
C LEU A 37 5.36 4.08 -10.45
N ALA A 38 4.77 4.19 -9.26
CA ALA A 38 3.51 3.52 -8.93
C ALA A 38 2.70 4.30 -7.91
N ILE A 39 1.38 4.15 -7.98
CA ILE A 39 0.41 4.75 -7.08
C ILE A 39 -0.40 3.62 -6.46
N LEU A 40 -0.46 3.57 -5.13
CA LEU A 40 -1.37 2.75 -4.36
C LEU A 40 -2.57 3.60 -3.92
N SER A 41 -3.77 3.14 -4.24
CA SER A 41 -5.02 3.74 -3.75
C SER A 41 -5.35 3.18 -2.37
N ILE A 42 -5.43 4.06 -1.38
CA ILE A 42 -5.70 3.69 0.02
C ILE A 42 -7.05 4.29 0.45
N PRO A 43 -7.89 3.56 1.21
CA PRO A 43 -9.12 4.13 1.74
C PRO A 43 -8.85 5.33 2.65
N SER A 44 -9.70 6.34 2.61
CA SER A 44 -9.65 7.45 3.56
C SER A 44 -9.79 6.97 5.01
N ALA A 45 -9.49 7.84 5.99
CA ALA A 45 -9.69 7.50 7.40
C ALA A 45 -11.16 7.15 7.70
N GLN A 46 -12.11 7.84 7.06
CA GLN A 46 -13.54 7.61 7.23
C GLN A 46 -14.01 6.26 6.66
N GLU A 47 -13.43 5.84 5.52
CA GLU A 47 -13.79 4.57 4.89
C GLU A 47 -13.11 3.37 5.55
N TRP A 48 -11.98 3.58 6.21
CA TRP A 48 -11.14 2.51 6.75
C TRP A 48 -11.88 1.61 7.72
N ASP A 49 -12.50 2.17 8.76
CA ASP A 49 -13.17 1.40 9.79
C ASP A 49 -14.36 0.61 9.23
N ARG A 50 -14.99 1.11 8.15
CA ARG A 50 -16.07 0.40 7.44
C ARG A 50 -15.55 -0.79 6.63
N LEU A 51 -14.41 -0.62 5.96
CA LEU A 51 -13.83 -1.65 5.08
C LEU A 51 -13.04 -2.70 5.86
N TYR A 52 -12.36 -2.29 6.93
CA TYR A 52 -11.51 -3.13 7.76
C TYR A 52 -11.83 -2.93 9.26
N PRO A 53 -13.02 -3.36 9.74
CA PRO A 53 -13.39 -3.20 11.15
C PRO A 53 -12.37 -3.83 12.12
N TRP A 54 -11.73 -4.93 11.72
CA TRP A 54 -10.70 -5.61 12.50
C TRP A 54 -9.44 -4.74 12.73
N ALA A 55 -9.22 -3.76 11.86
CA ALA A 55 -8.07 -2.87 11.85
C ALA A 55 -8.42 -1.44 12.30
N GLN A 56 -9.55 -1.26 12.99
CA GLN A 56 -9.96 0.04 13.51
C GLN A 56 -8.87 0.65 14.39
N GLY A 57 -8.55 1.93 14.15
CA GLY A 57 -7.45 2.64 14.82
C GLY A 57 -6.04 2.21 14.42
N ARG A 58 -5.88 1.21 13.52
CA ARG A 58 -4.59 0.70 13.04
C ARG A 58 -4.25 1.11 11.60
N ARG A 59 -5.04 2.01 11.00
CA ARG A 59 -4.85 2.48 9.62
C ARG A 59 -3.42 2.89 9.35
N GLN A 60 -2.88 3.81 10.14
CA GLN A 60 -1.55 4.34 9.93
C GLN A 60 -0.47 3.26 10.07
N GLU A 61 -0.55 2.41 11.10
CA GLU A 61 0.39 1.31 11.33
C GLU A 61 0.45 0.35 10.13
N ILE A 62 -0.71 -0.07 9.63
CA ILE A 62 -0.80 -1.03 8.52
C ILE A 62 -0.30 -0.39 7.23
N LEU A 63 -0.69 0.86 6.95
CA LEU A 63 -0.22 1.56 5.76
C LEU A 63 1.31 1.82 5.80
N GLN A 64 1.90 2.08 6.97
CA GLN A 64 3.37 2.16 7.11
C GLN A 64 4.03 0.83 6.77
N THR A 65 3.47 -0.26 7.26
CA THR A 65 4.00 -1.61 6.98
C THR A 65 3.91 -1.93 5.49
N VAL A 66 2.77 -1.62 4.86
CA VAL A 66 2.58 -1.77 3.42
C VAL A 66 3.59 -0.94 2.64
N ALA A 67 3.76 0.34 3.00
CA ALA A 67 4.72 1.24 2.35
C ALA A 67 6.14 0.68 2.38
N GLN A 68 6.62 0.32 3.58
CA GLN A 68 7.97 -0.19 3.81
C GLN A 68 8.20 -1.51 3.07
N GLU A 69 7.25 -2.43 3.12
CA GLU A 69 7.37 -3.71 2.44
C GLU A 69 7.27 -3.57 0.92
N THR A 70 6.40 -2.70 0.40
CA THR A 70 6.34 -2.41 -1.03
C THR A 70 7.64 -1.81 -1.55
N GLN A 71 8.23 -0.86 -0.81
CA GLN A 71 9.55 -0.31 -1.13
C GLN A 71 10.61 -1.40 -1.12
N ARG A 72 10.72 -2.17 -0.03
CA ARG A 72 11.71 -3.23 0.13
C ARG A 72 11.65 -4.27 -0.99
N GLN A 73 10.44 -4.63 -1.45
CA GLN A 73 10.26 -5.68 -2.45
C GLN A 73 10.37 -5.19 -3.90
N ARG A 74 9.94 -3.97 -4.21
CA ARG A 74 9.80 -3.50 -5.61
C ARG A 74 10.64 -2.28 -5.96
N ALA A 75 10.98 -1.45 -4.98
CA ALA A 75 11.71 -0.21 -5.23
C ALA A 75 12.60 0.19 -4.03
N PRO A 76 13.64 -0.59 -3.67
CA PRO A 76 14.42 -0.40 -2.44
C PRO A 76 15.11 0.96 -2.33
N HIS A 77 15.22 1.68 -3.45
CA HIS A 77 15.90 2.97 -3.57
C HIS A 77 14.96 4.12 -3.97
N ALA A 78 13.66 3.86 -4.07
CA ALA A 78 12.67 4.88 -4.40
C ALA A 78 12.35 5.78 -3.22
N ARG A 79 11.93 7.00 -3.51
CA ARG A 79 11.27 7.88 -2.53
C ARG A 79 9.79 7.50 -2.46
N ILE A 80 9.25 7.37 -1.24
CA ILE A 80 7.82 7.20 -1.02
C ILE A 80 7.24 8.49 -0.47
N GLU A 81 6.13 8.91 -1.03
CA GLU A 81 5.26 9.91 -0.41
C GLU A 81 3.86 9.34 -0.27
N TRP A 82 3.13 9.83 0.70
CA TRP A 82 1.77 9.39 0.97
C TRP A 82 0.96 10.55 1.53
N ASP A 83 -0.32 10.57 1.17
CA ASP A 83 -1.31 11.53 1.65
C ASP A 83 -2.52 10.78 2.24
N GLU A 84 -3.65 11.46 2.37
CA GLU A 84 -4.85 10.87 2.95
C GLU A 84 -5.44 9.72 2.11
N ALA A 85 -5.25 9.69 0.79
CA ALA A 85 -5.92 8.76 -0.12
C ALA A 85 -4.96 7.99 -1.04
N ARG A 86 -3.67 8.33 -1.07
CA ARG A 86 -2.69 7.74 -1.98
C ARG A 86 -1.34 7.51 -1.31
N LEU A 87 -0.67 6.48 -1.80
CA LEU A 87 0.76 6.27 -1.59
C LEU A 87 1.44 6.24 -2.95
N CYS A 88 2.36 7.18 -3.17
CA CYS A 88 3.10 7.37 -4.41
C CYS A 88 4.55 6.90 -4.23
N ILE A 89 5.03 6.09 -5.17
CA ILE A 89 6.40 5.62 -5.26
C ILE A 89 7.04 6.34 -6.43
N TYR A 90 8.16 7.04 -6.21
CA TYR A 90 8.83 7.85 -7.22
C TYR A 90 10.11 7.16 -7.72
N PHE A 91 10.46 7.41 -8.98
CA PHE A 91 11.81 7.11 -9.46
C PHE A 91 12.83 7.90 -8.64
N ARG A 92 14.01 7.31 -8.46
CA ARG A 92 15.12 8.03 -7.88
C ARG A 92 15.68 8.99 -8.93
N GLN A 93 15.71 10.29 -8.64
CA GLN A 93 16.51 11.27 -9.38
C GLN A 93 17.98 11.19 -8.94
#